data_AF-A0A822ZQD2-F1
#
_entry.id   AF-A0A822ZQD2-F1
#
_cell.length_a   1.000
_cell.length_b   1.000
_cell.length_c   1.000
_cell.angle_alpha   90.00
_cell.angle_beta   90.00
_cell.angle_gamma   90.00
#
_symmetry.space_group_name_H-M   'P 1'
#
loop_
_entity.id
_entity.type
_entity.pdbx_description
1 polymer ?
#
loop_
_entity_poly.entity_id
_entity_poly.type
_entity_poly.pdbx_seq_one_letter_code
_entity_poly.pdbx_strand_id
1 'polypeptide(L)'
;MMDWMRNLEVGIPALLEDGIKLLIYAGESDLICNCIGNSRWVHAMEWSGQQEFIASHITPFIVVGEEAGLLKSYGPLSFLKVHDAGHMVPMDQPRVALEMLRWTQGDLTQAPENEVADMR
;
A
#
# COMPACT_ATOMS: atom_id res chain seq x y z
N MET A 1 -11.69 25.68 0.92
CA MET A 1 -12.87 24.84 1.24
C MET A 1 -13.83 24.74 0.05
N MET A 2 -13.33 24.61 -1.18
CA MET A 2 -14.14 24.28 -2.37
C MET A 2 -13.68 22.99 -3.06
N ASP A 3 -12.55 22.44 -2.62
CA ASP A 3 -11.90 21.25 -3.16
C ASP A 3 -12.23 19.97 -2.37
N TRP A 4 -12.77 20.07 -1.15
CA TRP A 4 -13.04 18.93 -0.28
C TRP A 4 -13.89 17.83 -0.93
N MET A 5 -14.89 18.20 -1.74
CA MET A 5 -15.78 17.26 -2.42
C MET A 5 -15.35 16.98 -3.87
N ARG A 6 -14.20 17.51 -4.31
CA ARG A 6 -13.69 17.24 -5.65
C ARG A 6 -13.14 15.83 -5.68
N ASN A 7 -13.64 15.03 -6.62
CA ASN A 7 -13.05 13.72 -6.86
C ASN A 7 -11.66 13.89 -7.51
N LEU A 8 -10.61 13.50 -6.79
CA LEU A 8 -9.22 13.54 -7.26
C LEU A 8 -8.73 12.18 -7.76
N GLU A 9 -9.46 11.10 -7.47
CA GLU A 9 -9.09 9.74 -7.86
C GLU A 9 -9.07 9.58 -9.39
N VAL A 10 -9.85 10.39 -10.10
CA VAL A 10 -9.96 10.41 -11.58
C VAL A 10 -8.64 10.73 -12.29
N GLY A 11 -7.66 11.31 -11.59
CA GLY A 11 -6.33 11.56 -12.14
C GLY A 11 -5.37 10.37 -12.02
N ILE A 12 -5.66 9.43 -11.13
CA ILE A 12 -4.77 8.30 -10.82
C ILE A 12 -4.60 7.34 -12.01
N PRO A 13 -5.65 6.94 -12.75
CA PRO A 13 -5.51 6.02 -13.87
C PRO A 13 -4.45 6.45 -14.88
N ALA A 14 -4.43 7.73 -15.27
CA ALA A 14 -3.43 8.25 -16.21
C ALA A 14 -1.99 8.08 -15.71
N LEU A 15 -1.76 8.24 -14.39
CA LEU A 15 -0.44 8.01 -13.79
C LEU A 15 -0.02 6.54 -13.89
N LEU A 16 -0.96 5.61 -13.68
CA LEU A 16 -0.71 4.18 -13.82
C LEU A 16 -0.40 3.80 -15.27
N GLU A 17 -1.12 4.36 -16.24
CA GLU A 17 -0.86 4.15 -17.68
C GLU A 17 0.51 4.71 -18.11
N ASP A 18 0.96 5.81 -17.50
CA ASP A 18 2.30 6.37 -17.70
C ASP A 18 3.40 5.55 -16.99
N GLY A 19 3.05 4.43 -16.34
CA GLY A 19 3.99 3.53 -15.67
C GLY A 19 4.49 4.06 -14.32
N ILE A 20 3.84 5.08 -13.75
CA ILE A 20 4.18 5.61 -12.43
C ILE A 20 3.71 4.61 -11.37
N LYS A 21 4.65 4.13 -10.55
CA LYS A 21 4.34 3.23 -9.44
C LYS A 21 3.56 3.97 -8.35
N LEU A 22 2.50 3.34 -7.86
CA LEU A 22 1.63 3.87 -6.83
C LEU A 22 1.44 2.87 -5.68
N LEU A 23 1.68 3.33 -4.46
CA LEU A 23 1.35 2.63 -3.23
C LEU A 23 0.28 3.42 -2.48
N ILE A 24 -0.87 2.80 -2.28
CA ILE A 24 -1.89 3.26 -1.33
C ILE A 24 -1.73 2.42 -0.06
N TYR A 25 -1.62 3.07 1.09
CA TYR A 25 -1.58 2.38 2.38
C TYR A 25 -2.62 2.95 3.33
N ALA A 26 -3.15 2.10 4.21
CA ALA A 26 -4.11 2.50 5.25
C ALA A 26 -3.93 1.68 6.52
N GLY A 27 -4.03 2.33 7.67
CA GLY A 27 -4.12 1.65 8.95
C GLY A 27 -5.47 0.95 9.10
N GLU A 28 -5.46 -0.29 9.60
CA GLU A 28 -6.67 -1.11 9.76
C GLU A 28 -7.71 -0.47 10.70
N SER A 29 -7.27 0.28 11.70
CA SER A 29 -8.10 0.89 12.75
C SER A 29 -8.47 2.36 12.51
N ASP A 30 -8.19 2.92 11.33
CA ASP A 30 -8.59 4.30 11.01
C ASP A 30 -10.10 4.40 10.72
N LEU A 31 -10.76 5.40 11.31
CA LEU A 31 -12.17 5.72 11.06
C LEU A 31 -12.33 6.75 9.92
N ILE A 32 -11.46 7.77 9.85
CA ILE A 32 -11.65 8.93 8.97
C ILE A 32 -11.29 8.55 7.53
N CYS A 33 -10.12 7.94 7.33
CA CYS A 33 -9.65 7.45 6.04
C CYS A 33 -9.58 5.91 6.06
N ASN A 34 -10.70 5.28 6.42
CA ASN A 34 -10.73 3.85 6.73
C ASN A 34 -10.23 2.95 5.61
N CYS A 35 -9.63 1.81 6.01
CA CYS A 35 -9.06 0.83 5.09
C CYS A 35 -10.10 0.22 4.12
N ILE A 36 -11.36 0.07 4.54
CA ILE A 36 -12.41 -0.53 3.71
C ILE A 36 -12.78 0.39 2.54
N GLY A 37 -12.97 1.69 2.82
CA GLY A 37 -13.23 2.72 1.83
C GLY A 37 -12.07 2.84 0.86
N ASN A 38 -10.84 2.84 1.37
CA ASN A 38 -9.64 2.84 0.53
C ASN A 38 -9.57 1.61 -0.38
N SER A 39 -9.79 0.42 0.17
CA SER A 39 -9.82 -0.81 -0.61
C SER A 39 -10.88 -0.74 -1.71
N ARG A 40 -12.11 -0.30 -1.41
CA ARG A 40 -13.20 -0.25 -2.39
C ARG A 40 -12.91 0.66 -3.57
N TRP A 41 -12.43 1.89 -3.34
CA TRP A 41 -12.16 2.80 -4.45
C TRP A 41 -10.97 2.30 -5.29
N VAL A 42 -9.93 1.74 -4.66
CA VAL A 42 -8.78 1.15 -5.40
C VAL A 42 -9.22 -0.02 -6.29
N HIS A 43 -10.15 -0.86 -5.83
CA HIS A 43 -10.68 -1.96 -6.67
C HIS A 43 -11.63 -1.47 -7.77
N ALA A 44 -12.37 -0.39 -7.52
CA ALA A 44 -13.30 0.20 -8.49
C ALA A 44 -12.61 1.06 -9.55
N MET A 45 -11.39 1.53 -9.29
CA MET A 45 -10.61 2.37 -10.20
C MET A 45 -10.40 1.67 -11.55
N GLU A 46 -10.82 2.33 -12.62
CA GLU A 46 -10.70 1.83 -13.99
C GLU A 46 -9.34 2.18 -14.57
N TRP A 47 -8.57 1.17 -14.94
CA TRP A 47 -7.27 1.28 -15.63
C TRP A 47 -6.96 -0.05 -16.33
N SER A 48 -5.97 -0.08 -17.21
CA SER A 48 -5.66 -1.23 -18.08
C SER A 48 -5.40 -2.54 -17.33
N GLY A 49 -4.90 -2.49 -16.09
CA GLY A 49 -4.62 -3.64 -15.24
C GLY A 49 -5.65 -3.92 -14.13
N GLN A 50 -6.84 -3.30 -14.18
CA GLN A 50 -7.84 -3.42 -13.12
C GLN A 50 -8.26 -4.88 -12.86
N GLN A 51 -8.55 -5.64 -13.92
CA GLN A 51 -9.08 -7.01 -13.76
C GLN A 51 -8.05 -7.93 -13.13
N GLU A 52 -6.79 -7.80 -13.50
CA GLU A 52 -5.69 -8.56 -12.94
C GLU A 52 -5.33 -8.08 -11.54
N PHE A 53 -5.46 -6.78 -11.24
CA PHE A 53 -5.38 -6.31 -9.86
C PHE A 53 -6.46 -6.95 -9.01
N ILE A 54 -7.72 -6.97 -9.45
CA ILE A 54 -8.83 -7.63 -8.74
C ILE A 54 -8.51 -9.13 -8.54
N ALA A 55 -8.06 -9.81 -9.59
CA ALA A 55 -7.73 -11.25 -9.57
C ALA A 55 -6.43 -11.60 -8.81
N SER A 56 -5.56 -10.62 -8.52
CA SER A 56 -4.29 -10.84 -7.81
C SER A 56 -4.53 -11.38 -6.40
N HIS A 57 -3.56 -12.14 -5.89
CA HIS A 57 -3.66 -12.67 -4.54
C HIS A 57 -3.27 -11.61 -3.50
N ILE A 58 -3.93 -11.66 -2.35
CA ILE A 58 -3.46 -10.92 -1.17
C ILE A 58 -2.30 -11.70 -0.56
N THR A 59 -1.21 -11.01 -0.27
CA THR A 59 0.02 -11.57 0.30
C THR A 59 0.27 -10.96 1.68
N PRO A 60 0.75 -11.74 2.67
CA PRO A 60 1.18 -11.19 3.94
C PRO A 60 2.35 -10.22 3.77
N PHE A 61 2.26 -9.04 4.38
CA PHE A 61 3.39 -8.12 4.50
C PHE A 61 4.15 -8.44 5.78
N ILE A 62 5.32 -9.06 5.65
CA ILE A 62 6.10 -9.57 6.78
C ILE A 62 7.18 -8.58 7.17
N VAL A 63 7.22 -8.21 8.45
CA VAL A 63 8.25 -7.33 9.02
C VAL A 63 8.85 -8.02 10.24
N VAL A 64 10.15 -8.33 10.19
CA VAL A 64 10.88 -9.04 11.26
C VAL A 64 10.23 -10.39 11.62
N GLY A 65 9.75 -11.13 10.61
CA GLY A 65 9.16 -12.46 10.80
C GLY A 65 7.71 -12.49 11.28
N GLU A 66 7.08 -11.33 11.48
CA GLU A 66 5.66 -11.22 11.85
C GLU A 66 4.84 -10.60 10.71
N GLU A 67 3.59 -11.04 10.56
CA GLU A 67 2.65 -10.41 9.63
C GLU A 67 2.23 -9.04 10.17
N ALA A 68 2.71 -8.00 9.51
CA ALA A 68 2.45 -6.60 9.86
C ALA A 68 1.34 -5.96 9.01
N GLY A 69 0.83 -6.70 8.02
CA GLY A 69 -0.21 -6.19 7.13
C GLY A 69 -0.56 -7.16 6.00
N LEU A 70 -1.43 -6.69 5.11
CA LEU A 70 -1.85 -7.40 3.90
C LEU A 70 -1.56 -6.53 2.68
N LEU A 71 -0.77 -7.06 1.76
CA LEU A 71 -0.37 -6.42 0.50
C LEU A 71 -1.09 -7.07 -0.68
N LYS A 72 -1.67 -6.24 -1.55
CA LYS A 72 -2.21 -6.66 -2.84
C LYS A 72 -1.59 -5.80 -3.93
N SER A 73 -0.98 -6.42 -4.92
CA SER A 73 -0.24 -5.73 -5.96
C SER A 73 -0.46 -6.35 -7.33
N TYR A 74 -0.55 -5.50 -8.34
CA TYR A 74 -0.47 -5.88 -9.75
C TYR A 74 0.06 -4.71 -10.57
N GLY A 75 1.04 -4.97 -11.43
CA GLY A 75 1.66 -3.95 -12.27
C GLY A 75 2.17 -2.76 -11.42
N PRO A 76 1.84 -1.50 -11.78
CA PRO A 76 2.29 -0.32 -11.05
C PRO A 76 1.50 -0.06 -9.74
N LEU A 77 0.43 -0.79 -9.45
CA LEU A 77 -0.48 -0.51 -8.33
C LEU A 77 -0.27 -1.48 -7.17
N SER A 78 -0.08 -0.92 -5.97
CA SER A 78 -0.02 -1.67 -4.70
C SER A 78 -0.97 -1.07 -3.66
N PHE A 79 -1.67 -1.93 -2.93
CA PHE A 79 -2.50 -1.57 -1.77
C PHE A 79 -2.02 -2.33 -0.53
N LEU A 80 -1.66 -1.58 0.52
CA LEU A 80 -1.19 -2.12 1.79
C LEU A 80 -2.16 -1.76 2.93
N LYS A 81 -2.78 -2.77 3.52
CA LYS A 81 -3.42 -2.63 4.84
C LYS A 81 -2.36 -2.89 5.91
N VAL A 82 -2.18 -1.96 6.84
CA VAL A 82 -1.27 -2.13 7.99
C VAL A 82 -2.06 -2.51 9.23
N HIS A 83 -1.72 -3.65 9.82
CA HIS A 83 -2.36 -4.16 11.03
C HIS A 83 -2.01 -3.29 12.24
N ASP A 84 -2.89 -3.26 13.24
CA ASP A 84 -2.67 -2.55 14.52
C ASP A 84 -2.23 -1.08 14.37
N ALA A 85 -2.69 -0.40 13.31
CA ALA A 85 -2.43 1.00 13.03
C ALA A 85 -3.72 1.77 12.75
N GLY A 86 -3.79 3.02 13.23
CA GLY A 86 -4.87 3.97 12.96
C GLY A 86 -4.52 4.95 11.85
N HIS A 87 -5.00 6.19 11.97
CA HIS A 87 -4.83 7.23 10.95
C HIS A 87 -3.35 7.56 10.67
N MET A 88 -2.52 7.52 11.70
CA MET A 88 -1.10 7.87 11.63
C MET A 88 -0.26 6.61 11.68
N VAL A 89 -0.24 5.84 10.60
CA VAL A 89 0.51 4.56 10.52
C VAL A 89 1.95 4.64 11.05
N PRO A 90 2.77 5.67 10.72
CA PRO A 90 4.14 5.76 11.26
C PRO A 90 4.21 6.05 12.77
N MET A 91 3.14 6.58 13.37
CA MET A 91 3.06 6.81 14.81
C MET A 91 2.74 5.50 15.55
N ASP A 92 1.78 4.73 15.04
CA ASP A 92 1.32 3.49 15.68
C ASP A 92 2.27 2.31 15.39
N GLN A 93 2.79 2.23 14.16
CA GLN A 93 3.64 1.13 13.67
C GLN A 93 4.92 1.67 12.98
N PRO A 94 5.83 2.34 13.71
CA PRO A 94 7.00 3.02 13.12
C PRO A 94 7.94 2.08 12.37
N ARG A 95 8.15 0.86 12.88
CA ARG A 95 9.02 -0.14 12.24
C ARG A 95 8.41 -0.65 10.93
N VAL A 96 7.10 -0.89 10.93
CA VAL A 96 6.36 -1.32 9.73
C VAL A 96 6.35 -0.21 8.69
N ALA A 97 6.14 1.05 9.12
CA ALA A 97 6.18 2.20 8.23
C ALA A 97 7.56 2.41 7.59
N LEU A 98 8.65 2.19 8.34
CA LEU A 98 10.00 2.24 7.77
C LEU A 98 10.20 1.15 6.71
N GLU A 99 9.77 -0.08 6.98
CA GLU A 99 9.88 -1.15 6.00
C GLU A 99 8.99 -0.89 4.77
N MET A 100 7.79 -0.37 4.97
CA MET A 100 6.91 0.09 3.89
C MET A 100 7.58 1.14 2.99
N LEU A 101 8.38 2.06 3.56
CA LEU A 101 9.08 3.08 2.76
C LEU A 101 10.15 2.50 1.83
N ARG A 102 10.65 1.27 2.06
CA ARG A 102 11.55 0.59 1.11
C ARG A 102 10.89 0.35 -0.24
N TRP A 103 9.56 0.38 -0.32
CA TRP A 103 8.82 0.43 -1.59
C TRP A 103 9.38 1.45 -2.59
N THR A 104 9.85 2.61 -2.10
CA THR A 104 10.43 3.66 -2.94
C THR A 104 11.69 3.23 -3.70
N GLN A 105 12.35 2.15 -3.27
CA GLN A 105 13.52 1.57 -3.91
C GLN A 105 13.16 0.53 -4.99
N GLY A 106 11.89 0.13 -5.11
CA GLY A 106 11.50 -0.90 -6.06
C GLY A 106 10.08 -1.43 -5.87
N ASP A 107 9.94 -2.46 -5.04
CA ASP A 107 8.69 -3.15 -4.76
C ASP A 107 8.73 -3.76 -3.36
N LEU A 108 7.56 -3.93 -2.72
CA LEU A 108 7.40 -4.54 -1.40
C LEU A 108 7.37 -6.08 -1.44
N THR A 109 7.41 -6.67 -2.64
CA THR A 109 7.41 -8.12 -2.84
C THR A 109 8.76 -8.78 -2.58
N GLN A 110 9.83 -8.01 -2.38
CA GLN A 110 11.15 -8.53 -2.07
C GLN A 110 11.35 -8.59 -0.56
N ALA A 111 11.45 -9.80 -0.01
CA ALA A 111 11.95 -9.99 1.35
C ALA A 111 13.38 -9.42 1.42
N PRO A 112 13.77 -8.75 2.53
CA PRO A 112 15.12 -8.24 2.67
C PRO A 112 16.12 -9.40 2.58
N GLU A 113 17.03 -9.32 1.62
CA GLU A 113 18.22 -10.18 1.58
C GLU A 113 19.08 -9.86 2.81
N ASN A 114 18.98 -10.72 3.84
CA ASN A 114 19.91 -10.90 4.96
C ASN A 114 20.83 -9.70 5.29
N GLU A 115 20.37 -8.77 6.14
CA GLU A 115 21.27 -7.97 7.00
C GLU A 115 21.78 -8.83 8.18
N VAL A 116 22.46 -9.94 7.86
CA VAL A 116 23.19 -10.77 8.83
C VAL A 116 24.65 -10.88 8.42
N ALA A 117 25.31 -9.73 8.21
CA ALA A 117 26.77 -9.69 8.01
C ALA A 117 27.35 -8.27 8.16
N ASP A 118 27.21 -7.61 9.32
CA ASP A 118 28.29 -6.81 9.91
C ASP A 118 27.93 -6.34 11.33
N MET A 119 27.97 -7.26 12.29
CA MET A 119 28.24 -6.90 13.69
C MET A 119 29.33 -7.83 14.18
N ARG A 120 30.55 -7.29 14.16
CA ARG A 120 31.67 -7.74 14.99
C ARG A 120 31.28 -7.75 16.46
#